data_AF-A0A1S1Q2R0-F1
#
_entry.id   AF-A0A1S1Q2R0-F1
#
_cell.length_a   1.000
_cell.length_b   1.000
_cell.length_c   1.000
_cell.angle_alpha   90.00
_cell.angle_beta   90.00
_cell.angle_gamma   90.00
#
_symmetry.space_group_name_H-M   'P 1'
#
loop_
_entity.id
_entity.type
_entity.pdbx_description
1 polymer ?
#
loop_
_entity_poly.entity_id
_entity_poly.type
_entity_poly.pdbx_seq_one_letter_code
_entity_poly.pdbx_strand_id
1 'polypeptide(L)'
;MTEWAGVSKLSVILETGGQASAIYANGRNQVAVTISIKPTDEKNNTYYGAISWPDRVNLVDYVTGTKLNWKGSTDWCFTNEEDQYFHHVPGGSRAAEPELLDDGTQQFTFYVTARPGVSQKSIAAWVKTDTGKIYQTTQGSGTFEGKVVLNPLVALTHRKSDVTWRYSTTPTQYGDDTRYVTTKAWNYYLSLNSSDNYFVTFSVSGYWSDDGYEGFFASDIKPDNRHKNFYGAYVWPREPHESAYYSSDGYAGQIVNFPVGNNWWDYARIYDLPYPERYLCFTWVHATTGGNGWHIPNGPLTTWREYYDPTITAWDMYGNIGEFKIAGSGVDDGIELDDR
;
A
#
# COMPACT_ATOMS: atom_id res chain seq x y z
N MET A 1 -27.76 -27.45 27.67
CA MET A 1 -26.62 -26.57 27.32
C MET A 1 -26.86 -25.24 27.99
N THR A 2 -25.83 -24.60 28.52
CA THR A 2 -25.94 -23.20 28.97
C THR A 2 -26.03 -22.33 27.72
N GLU A 3 -27.10 -21.53 27.61
CA GLU A 3 -27.32 -20.61 26.50
C GLU A 3 -26.94 -19.19 26.94
N TRP A 4 -26.49 -18.38 25.98
CA TRP A 4 -26.26 -16.96 26.24
C TRP A 4 -27.58 -16.22 26.28
N ALA A 5 -27.96 -15.72 27.46
CA ALA A 5 -29.27 -15.10 27.70
C ALA A 5 -29.19 -13.60 28.05
N GLY A 6 -28.04 -13.11 28.50
CA GLY A 6 -27.88 -11.73 28.96
C GLY A 6 -26.50 -11.13 28.76
N VAL A 7 -26.39 -9.85 29.11
CA VAL A 7 -25.14 -9.08 29.02
C VAL A 7 -25.01 -8.26 30.30
N SER A 8 -23.88 -8.39 31.00
CA SER A 8 -23.58 -7.64 32.23
C SER A 8 -22.63 -6.46 32.00
N LYS A 9 -21.89 -6.48 30.88
CA LYS A 9 -21.04 -5.39 30.39
C LYS A 9 -21.18 -5.30 28.88
N LEU A 10 -21.43 -4.10 28.39
CA LEU A 10 -21.40 -3.78 26.96
C LEU A 10 -20.75 -2.41 26.80
N SER A 11 -19.70 -2.32 25.98
CA SER A 11 -19.06 -1.05 25.65
C SER A 11 -18.51 -1.06 24.24
N VAL A 12 -18.40 0.12 23.65
CA VAL A 12 -17.76 0.36 22.36
C VAL A 12 -16.66 1.40 22.55
N ILE A 13 -15.45 1.09 22.10
CA ILE A 13 -14.28 1.97 22.19
C ILE A 13 -13.47 1.88 20.92
N LEU A 14 -12.58 2.84 20.70
CA LEU A 14 -11.52 2.69 19.70
C LEU A 14 -10.42 1.80 20.26
N GLU A 15 -9.69 1.10 19.40
CA GLU A 15 -8.54 0.27 19.82
C GLU A 15 -7.46 1.10 20.56
N THR A 16 -7.34 2.38 20.22
CA THR A 16 -6.47 3.34 20.93
C THR A 16 -6.94 3.69 22.34
N GLY A 17 -8.09 3.17 22.79
CA GLY A 17 -8.74 3.47 24.06
C GLY A 17 -9.55 4.78 24.06
N GLY A 18 -9.52 5.55 22.97
CA GLY A 18 -10.27 6.79 22.83
C GLY A 18 -11.74 6.60 22.46
N GLN A 19 -12.48 7.71 22.45
CA GLN A 19 -13.89 7.77 21.99
C GLN A 19 -14.07 8.55 20.69
N ALA A 20 -13.01 9.14 20.14
CA ALA A 20 -13.08 9.86 18.89
C ALA A 20 -11.80 9.71 18.08
N SER A 21 -11.94 9.68 16.76
CA SER A 21 -10.82 9.70 15.82
C SER A 21 -11.20 10.42 14.53
N ALA A 22 -10.20 10.73 13.73
CA ALA A 22 -10.34 11.17 12.35
C ALA A 22 -9.99 10.02 11.40
N ILE A 23 -10.58 10.00 10.22
CA ILE A 23 -10.36 8.98 9.19
C ILE A 23 -10.45 9.59 7.81
N TYR A 24 -9.51 9.31 6.91
CA TYR A 24 -9.61 9.76 5.54
C TYR A 24 -10.78 9.08 4.84
N ALA A 25 -11.68 9.87 4.27
CA ALA A 25 -12.86 9.41 3.55
C ALA A 25 -12.51 8.93 2.12
N ASN A 26 -11.47 8.11 1.99
CA ASN A 26 -10.99 7.53 0.73
C ASN A 26 -11.47 6.08 0.54
N GLY A 27 -12.19 5.53 1.52
CA GLY A 27 -12.71 4.17 1.51
C GLY A 27 -11.67 3.06 1.65
N ARG A 28 -10.45 3.41 2.06
CA ARG A 28 -9.31 2.52 2.31
C ARG A 28 -8.74 2.69 3.71
N ASN A 29 -8.62 3.93 4.18
CA ASN A 29 -8.21 4.22 5.55
C ASN A 29 -9.22 3.62 6.51
N GLN A 30 -8.72 2.95 7.54
CA GLN A 30 -9.50 2.19 8.50
C GLN A 30 -9.25 2.70 9.93
N VAL A 31 -10.27 2.58 10.78
CA VAL A 31 -10.16 2.79 12.23
C VAL A 31 -10.75 1.57 12.94
N ALA A 32 -10.00 0.98 13.87
CA ALA A 32 -10.45 -0.15 14.67
C ALA A 32 -11.40 0.30 15.79
N VAL A 33 -12.56 -0.34 15.83
CA VAL A 33 -13.62 -0.16 16.81
C VAL A 33 -13.86 -1.49 17.51
N THR A 34 -13.66 -1.53 18.82
CA THR A 34 -13.78 -2.73 19.64
C THR A 34 -15.07 -2.70 20.45
N ILE A 35 -15.86 -3.77 20.33
CA ILE A 35 -17.00 -4.05 21.20
C ILE A 35 -16.55 -5.02 22.29
N SER A 36 -16.69 -4.63 23.55
CA SER A 36 -16.48 -5.54 24.70
C SER A 36 -17.82 -5.99 25.26
N ILE A 37 -17.99 -7.32 25.41
CA ILE A 37 -19.23 -7.95 25.88
C ILE A 37 -18.88 -8.90 27.04
N LYS A 38 -19.54 -8.76 28.19
CA LYS A 38 -19.52 -9.78 29.24
C LYS A 38 -20.84 -10.55 29.23
N PRO A 39 -20.93 -11.66 28.49
CA PRO A 39 -22.18 -12.40 28.32
C PRO A 39 -22.54 -13.14 29.60
N THR A 40 -23.85 -13.33 29.83
CA THR A 40 -24.38 -14.09 30.96
C THR A 40 -25.39 -15.14 30.53
N ASP A 41 -25.50 -16.22 31.32
CA ASP A 41 -26.58 -17.19 31.19
C ASP A 41 -27.89 -16.69 31.83
N GLU A 42 -28.94 -17.52 31.82
CA GLU A 42 -30.26 -17.20 32.42
C GLU A 42 -30.21 -16.98 33.94
N LYS A 43 -29.15 -17.47 34.60
CA LYS A 43 -28.93 -17.34 36.05
C LYS A 43 -28.01 -16.16 36.39
N ASN A 44 -27.71 -15.30 35.41
CA ASN A 44 -26.75 -14.20 35.50
C ASN A 44 -25.30 -14.62 35.82
N ASN A 45 -24.93 -15.89 35.62
CA ASN A 45 -23.53 -16.30 35.68
C ASN A 45 -22.83 -15.94 34.37
N THR A 46 -21.50 -15.79 34.41
CA THR A 46 -20.72 -15.52 33.20
C THR A 46 -20.82 -16.69 32.23
N TYR A 47 -21.11 -16.37 30.96
CA TYR A 47 -21.19 -17.33 29.88
C TYR A 47 -19.84 -17.41 29.16
N TYR A 48 -19.26 -18.60 29.05
CA TYR A 48 -17.93 -18.81 28.43
C TYR A 48 -17.99 -19.43 27.03
N GLY A 49 -19.19 -19.61 26.46
CA GLY A 49 -19.32 -20.12 25.10
C GLY A 49 -18.95 -19.06 24.05
N ALA A 50 -18.65 -19.51 22.84
CA ALA A 50 -18.32 -18.64 21.72
C ALA A 50 -19.58 -17.90 21.23
N ILE A 51 -19.49 -16.57 21.10
CA ILE A 51 -20.54 -15.78 20.48
C ILE A 51 -20.35 -15.79 18.96
N SER A 52 -21.35 -16.29 18.24
CA SER A 52 -21.33 -16.29 16.76
C SER A 52 -21.44 -14.86 16.21
N TRP A 53 -20.57 -14.51 15.28
CA TRP A 53 -20.56 -13.23 14.55
C TRP A 53 -20.51 -13.53 13.03
N PRO A 54 -20.95 -12.62 12.13
CA PRO A 54 -21.45 -11.24 12.35
C PRO A 54 -22.91 -11.10 12.79
N ASP A 55 -23.70 -12.18 12.83
CA ASP A 55 -25.16 -12.06 12.98
C ASP A 55 -25.60 -11.51 14.34
N ARG A 56 -24.78 -11.68 15.38
CA ARG A 56 -25.12 -11.33 16.76
C ARG A 56 -24.37 -10.13 17.32
N VAL A 57 -23.35 -9.63 16.62
CA VAL A 57 -22.56 -8.46 17.04
C VAL A 57 -22.41 -7.54 15.83
N ASN A 58 -22.87 -6.30 15.94
CA ASN A 58 -22.84 -5.32 14.84
C ASN A 58 -22.51 -3.92 15.35
N LEU A 59 -22.04 -3.08 14.42
CA LEU A 59 -21.99 -1.63 14.58
C LEU A 59 -23.29 -0.99 14.05
N VAL A 60 -23.83 -0.04 14.81
CA VAL A 60 -25.05 0.70 14.47
C VAL A 60 -24.81 2.21 14.62
N ASP A 61 -25.64 3.02 13.97
CA ASP A 61 -25.72 4.44 14.23
C ASP A 61 -26.21 4.68 15.67
N TYR A 62 -25.51 5.52 16.42
CA TYR A 62 -25.80 5.76 17.83
C TYR A 62 -27.17 6.41 18.07
N VAL A 63 -27.67 7.23 17.13
CA VAL A 63 -28.94 7.95 17.28
C VAL A 63 -30.10 7.09 16.76
N THR A 64 -29.96 6.51 15.57
CA THR A 64 -31.08 5.79 14.93
C THR A 64 -31.11 4.30 15.25
N GLY A 65 -30.00 3.71 15.70
CA GLY A 65 -29.84 2.27 15.88
C GLY A 65 -29.80 1.47 14.57
N THR A 66 -29.71 2.14 13.41
CA THR A 66 -29.61 1.48 12.11
C THR A 66 -28.24 0.83 11.96
N LYS A 67 -28.18 -0.42 11.48
CA LYS A 67 -26.91 -1.13 11.23
C LYS A 67 -26.08 -0.40 10.18
N LEU A 68 -24.77 -0.31 10.42
CA LEU A 68 -23.81 0.11 9.41
C LEU A 68 -23.67 -0.95 8.31
N ASN A 69 -23.10 -0.57 7.18
CA ASN A 69 -22.95 -1.47 6.04
C ASN A 69 -21.79 -2.46 6.25
N TRP A 70 -22.13 -3.73 6.43
CA TRP A 70 -21.15 -4.83 6.49
C TRP A 70 -20.50 -5.05 5.12
N LYS A 71 -19.16 -4.96 5.03
CA LYS A 71 -18.37 -5.10 3.78
C LYS A 71 -18.95 -4.29 2.62
N GLY A 72 -19.48 -3.10 2.91
CA GLY A 72 -20.13 -2.23 1.94
C GLY A 72 -19.15 -1.41 1.09
N SER A 73 -19.68 -0.81 0.03
CA SER A 73 -18.96 0.09 -0.87
C SER A 73 -19.46 1.54 -0.84
N THR A 74 -20.45 1.86 0.00
CA THR A 74 -21.11 3.18 0.09
C THR A 74 -21.28 3.64 1.53
N ASP A 75 -21.21 4.95 1.75
CA ASP A 75 -21.33 5.60 3.08
C ASP A 75 -20.29 5.07 4.10
N TRP A 76 -20.67 4.90 5.37
CA TRP A 76 -19.85 4.27 6.41
C TRP A 76 -19.98 2.74 6.34
N CYS A 77 -18.85 2.08 6.21
CA CYS A 77 -18.78 0.62 6.09
C CYS A 77 -17.87 0.04 7.17
N PHE A 78 -18.05 -1.23 7.50
CA PHE A 78 -17.13 -1.92 8.38
C PHE A 78 -16.87 -3.37 7.93
N THR A 79 -15.73 -3.89 8.34
CA THR A 79 -15.29 -5.27 8.09
C THR A 79 -14.58 -5.80 9.34
N ASN A 80 -14.20 -7.07 9.33
CA ASN A 80 -13.36 -7.73 10.35
C ASN A 80 -11.96 -8.04 9.80
N GLU A 81 -11.69 -7.59 8.59
CA GLU A 81 -10.43 -7.75 7.88
C GLU A 81 -9.69 -6.40 7.88
N GLU A 82 -8.52 -6.40 8.47
CA GLU A 82 -7.57 -5.29 8.39
C GLU A 82 -7.12 -5.12 6.94
N ASP A 83 -7.15 -3.90 6.41
CA ASP A 83 -6.56 -3.54 5.12
C ASP A 83 -5.12 -3.08 5.33
N GLN A 84 -4.26 -3.19 4.32
CA GLN A 84 -2.85 -2.83 4.40
C GLN A 84 -2.61 -1.36 4.77
N TYR A 85 -3.59 -0.49 4.51
CA TYR A 85 -3.59 0.95 4.86
C TYR A 85 -4.04 1.23 6.30
N PHE A 86 -4.23 0.20 7.11
CA PHE A 86 -4.50 0.33 8.53
C PHE A 86 -3.22 0.77 9.26
N HIS A 87 -2.14 -0.04 9.23
CA HIS A 87 -0.83 0.28 9.84
C HIS A 87 0.33 -0.56 9.23
N HIS A 88 1.13 -0.02 8.31
CA HIS A 88 2.35 -0.67 7.80
C HIS A 88 3.40 -0.87 8.94
N VAL A 89 4.06 -2.00 9.28
CA VAL A 89 4.17 -3.45 8.88
C VAL A 89 4.90 -4.20 10.06
N PRO A 90 5.30 -5.50 10.00
CA PRO A 90 4.59 -6.79 9.98
C PRO A 90 4.50 -7.46 11.37
N GLY A 91 3.40 -8.19 11.61
CA GLY A 91 3.06 -8.79 12.90
C GLY A 91 1.63 -8.48 13.37
N GLY A 92 0.80 -7.95 12.45
CA GLY A 92 -0.60 -7.59 12.67
C GLY A 92 -1.35 -8.72 13.35
N SER A 93 -1.78 -8.43 14.57
CA SER A 93 -2.44 -9.37 15.46
C SER A 93 -3.84 -9.65 14.93
N ARG A 94 -4.15 -10.92 14.71
CA ARG A 94 -5.53 -11.36 14.50
C ARG A 94 -6.30 -11.15 15.80
N ALA A 95 -7.45 -10.48 15.76
CA ALA A 95 -8.64 -10.98 16.44
C ALA A 95 -9.96 -10.41 15.87
N ALA A 96 -10.55 -11.15 14.93
CA ALA A 96 -12.00 -11.19 14.74
C ALA A 96 -12.64 -12.34 15.55
N GLU A 97 -11.86 -13.01 16.41
CA GLU A 97 -12.31 -14.01 17.36
C GLU A 97 -12.38 -13.38 18.76
N PRO A 98 -13.33 -13.78 19.59
CA PRO A 98 -13.44 -13.26 20.94
C PRO A 98 -12.17 -13.57 21.73
N GLU A 99 -11.36 -12.56 22.01
CA GLU A 99 -10.36 -12.66 23.06
C GLU A 99 -11.09 -12.68 24.40
N LEU A 100 -11.02 -13.83 25.07
CA LEU A 100 -11.54 -14.01 26.42
C LEU A 100 -10.54 -13.42 27.40
N LEU A 101 -10.92 -12.32 28.04
CA LEU A 101 -10.20 -11.80 29.20
C LEU A 101 -10.45 -12.71 30.41
N ASP A 102 -9.55 -12.69 31.40
CA ASP A 102 -9.63 -13.49 32.62
C ASP A 102 -10.94 -13.33 33.40
N ASP A 103 -11.68 -12.24 33.16
CA ASP A 103 -12.97 -11.95 33.78
C ASP A 103 -14.19 -12.47 32.97
N GLY A 104 -13.96 -13.14 31.85
CA GLY A 104 -14.99 -13.65 30.93
C GLY A 104 -15.57 -12.62 29.96
N THR A 105 -14.98 -11.43 29.86
CA THR A 105 -15.31 -10.47 28.78
C THR A 105 -14.75 -10.97 27.46
N GLN A 106 -15.55 -10.90 26.40
CA GLN A 106 -15.19 -11.17 25.01
C GLN A 106 -15.06 -9.85 24.23
N GLN A 107 -14.02 -9.72 23.42
CA GLN A 107 -13.77 -8.53 22.59
C GLN A 107 -13.91 -8.83 21.09
N PHE A 108 -14.56 -7.93 20.36
CA PHE A 108 -14.76 -8.00 18.91
C PHE A 108 -14.26 -6.72 18.27
N THR A 109 -13.21 -6.80 17.45
CA THR A 109 -12.66 -5.65 16.73
C THR A 109 -13.18 -5.61 15.30
N PHE A 110 -13.66 -4.43 14.90
CA PHE A 110 -14.16 -4.11 13.57
C PHE A 110 -13.38 -2.95 12.98
N TYR A 111 -13.07 -3.03 11.69
CA TYR A 111 -12.40 -1.97 10.95
C TYR A 111 -13.42 -1.15 10.18
N VAL A 112 -13.57 0.11 10.58
CA VAL A 112 -14.54 1.05 9.98
C VAL A 112 -13.84 1.89 8.91
N THR A 113 -14.49 2.06 7.76
CA THR A 113 -14.06 2.91 6.65
C THR A 113 -15.12 3.96 6.33
N ALA A 114 -14.67 5.09 5.76
CA ALA A 114 -15.53 6.17 5.29
C ALA A 114 -15.35 6.39 3.78
N ARG A 115 -16.46 6.54 3.04
CA ARG A 115 -16.45 6.91 1.62
C ARG A 115 -16.47 8.43 1.43
N PRO A 116 -16.03 8.96 0.26
CA PRO A 116 -16.05 10.40 0.02
C PRO A 116 -17.43 11.04 0.22
N GLY A 117 -17.47 12.23 0.81
CA GLY A 117 -18.69 13.03 0.97
C GLY A 117 -19.58 12.67 2.17
N VAL A 118 -19.19 11.69 3.00
CA VAL A 118 -19.93 11.37 4.23
C VAL A 118 -19.70 12.42 5.32
N SER A 119 -20.68 12.56 6.20
CA SER A 119 -20.57 13.38 7.42
C SER A 119 -20.08 12.57 8.62
N GLN A 120 -19.74 13.26 9.71
CA GLN A 120 -19.37 12.67 10.99
C GLN A 120 -20.37 11.58 11.41
N LYS A 121 -19.84 10.44 11.89
CA LYS A 121 -20.66 9.33 12.38
C LYS A 121 -20.42 9.09 13.87
N SER A 122 -21.52 8.92 14.60
CA SER A 122 -21.51 8.39 15.96
C SER A 122 -21.90 6.90 15.89
N ILE A 123 -21.00 6.01 16.29
CA ILE A 123 -21.17 4.56 16.17
C ILE A 123 -21.38 3.96 17.56
N ALA A 124 -22.38 3.08 17.66
CA ALA A 124 -22.72 2.32 18.85
C ALA A 124 -22.61 0.80 18.57
N ALA A 125 -22.59 0.00 19.64
CA ALA A 125 -22.65 -1.45 19.54
C ALA A 125 -24.10 -1.94 19.55
N TRP A 126 -24.34 -3.03 18.84
CA TRP A 126 -25.58 -3.81 18.85
C TRP A 126 -25.25 -5.29 19.02
N VAL A 127 -25.94 -5.93 19.96
CA VAL A 127 -25.65 -7.31 20.37
C VAL A 127 -26.96 -8.09 20.56
N LYS A 128 -27.04 -9.33 20.05
CA LYS A 128 -28.22 -10.20 20.16
C LYS A 128 -27.89 -11.56 20.77
N THR A 129 -28.50 -11.86 21.92
CA THR A 129 -28.32 -13.11 22.67
C THR A 129 -28.95 -14.32 21.98
N ASP A 130 -28.66 -15.55 22.45
CA ASP A 130 -29.29 -16.79 21.95
C ASP A 130 -30.81 -16.78 22.14
N THR A 131 -31.26 -16.17 23.25
CA THR A 131 -32.67 -15.94 23.56
C THR A 131 -33.32 -14.85 22.70
N GLY A 132 -32.57 -14.20 21.81
CA GLY A 132 -33.06 -13.16 20.90
C GLY A 132 -33.17 -11.76 21.52
N LYS A 133 -32.77 -11.59 22.79
CA LYS A 133 -32.75 -10.29 23.46
C LYS A 133 -31.65 -9.42 22.87
N ILE A 134 -31.98 -8.14 22.65
CA ILE A 134 -31.08 -7.15 22.06
C ILE A 134 -30.54 -6.24 23.15
N TYR A 135 -29.23 -5.98 23.11
CA TYR A 135 -28.53 -5.01 23.93
C TYR A 135 -27.79 -4.04 23.01
N GLN A 136 -27.81 -2.76 23.34
CA GLN A 136 -27.21 -1.70 22.53
C GLN A 136 -26.55 -0.65 23.41
N THR A 137 -25.65 0.12 22.81
CA THR A 137 -25.06 1.32 23.44
C THR A 137 -25.61 2.62 22.85
N THR A 138 -26.72 2.55 22.10
CA THR A 138 -27.37 3.71 21.45
C THR A 138 -27.89 4.73 22.46
N GLN A 139 -28.21 5.92 21.97
CA GLN A 139 -28.81 6.98 22.78
C GLN A 139 -30.09 6.47 23.47
N GLY A 140 -30.18 6.66 24.79
CA GLY A 140 -31.32 6.22 25.59
C GLY A 140 -31.33 4.73 25.95
N SER A 141 -30.26 3.97 25.67
CA SER A 141 -30.14 2.55 26.04
C SER A 141 -29.85 2.33 27.54
N GLY A 142 -29.72 3.39 28.32
CA GLY A 142 -29.57 3.34 29.77
C GLY A 142 -28.13 3.01 30.18
N THR A 143 -27.95 1.94 30.95
CA THR A 143 -26.66 1.63 31.61
C THR A 143 -25.52 1.27 30.67
N PHE A 144 -25.82 0.95 29.41
CA PHE A 144 -24.82 0.62 28.39
C PHE A 144 -24.58 1.76 27.40
N GLU A 145 -25.22 2.92 27.58
CA GLU A 145 -25.11 4.02 26.64
C GLU A 145 -23.65 4.46 26.45
N GLY A 146 -23.21 4.49 25.18
CA GLY A 146 -21.82 4.75 24.83
C GLY A 146 -21.60 4.73 23.32
N LYS A 147 -20.65 5.54 22.85
CA LYS A 147 -20.36 5.67 21.42
C LYS A 147 -18.90 5.96 21.15
N VAL A 148 -18.50 5.69 19.92
CA VAL A 148 -17.31 6.30 19.31
C VAL A 148 -17.74 7.29 18.23
N VAL A 149 -16.94 8.32 18.01
CA VAL A 149 -17.20 9.38 17.03
C VAL A 149 -16.09 9.39 16.00
N LEU A 150 -16.43 9.18 14.73
CA LEU A 150 -15.49 9.23 13.63
C LEU A 150 -15.75 10.47 12.77
N ASN A 151 -14.71 11.28 12.62
CA ASN A 151 -14.74 12.50 11.83
C ASN A 151 -14.09 12.24 10.46
N PRO A 152 -14.83 12.32 9.35
CA PRO A 152 -14.26 12.09 8.03
C PRO A 152 -13.39 13.29 7.62
N LEU A 153 -12.16 13.01 7.24
CA LEU A 153 -11.27 13.93 6.54
C LEU A 153 -11.51 13.80 5.04
N VAL A 154 -11.30 14.89 4.31
CA VAL A 154 -11.36 14.87 2.84
C VAL A 154 -10.26 13.96 2.31
N ALA A 155 -10.59 13.05 1.40
CA ALA A 155 -9.62 12.22 0.70
C ALA A 155 -8.59 13.10 -0.01
N LEU A 156 -7.31 12.77 0.14
CA LEU A 156 -6.24 13.51 -0.52
C LEU A 156 -5.89 12.85 -1.85
N THR A 157 -5.48 13.69 -2.80
CA THR A 157 -4.88 13.24 -4.06
C THR A 157 -3.53 13.91 -4.19
N HIS A 158 -2.47 13.11 -4.14
CA HIS A 158 -1.09 13.60 -4.25
C HIS A 158 -0.78 13.99 -5.69
N ARG A 159 -0.14 15.15 -5.85
CA ARG A 159 0.32 15.70 -7.13
C ARG A 159 1.84 15.74 -7.19
N LYS A 160 2.40 16.09 -8.35
CA LYS A 160 3.83 16.27 -8.59
C LYS A 160 4.47 17.24 -7.58
N SER A 161 3.71 18.23 -7.10
CA SER A 161 4.17 19.16 -6.06
C SER A 161 4.38 18.52 -4.69
N ASP A 162 3.69 17.41 -4.42
CA ASP A 162 3.67 16.73 -3.12
C ASP A 162 4.75 15.64 -3.03
N VAL A 163 5.46 15.38 -4.12
CA VAL A 163 6.47 14.33 -4.23
C VAL A 163 7.87 14.89 -4.44
N THR A 164 8.86 14.11 -3.98
CA THR A 164 10.26 14.27 -4.36
C THR A 164 10.50 13.39 -5.58
N TRP A 165 11.12 13.97 -6.61
CA TRP A 165 11.67 13.29 -7.77
C TRP A 165 13.15 13.66 -7.89
N ARG A 166 13.96 13.04 -7.04
CA ARG A 166 15.41 13.26 -7.00
C ARG A 166 16.13 12.09 -7.64
N TYR A 167 17.33 12.37 -8.14
CA TYR A 167 18.21 11.33 -8.63
C TYR A 167 19.63 11.48 -8.11
N SER A 168 20.36 10.36 -8.13
CA SER A 168 21.78 10.29 -7.84
C SER A 168 22.46 9.28 -8.75
N THR A 169 23.74 9.51 -9.05
CA THR A 169 24.56 8.50 -9.72
C THR A 169 24.63 7.24 -8.88
N THR A 170 24.45 6.08 -9.50
CA THR A 170 24.58 4.78 -8.84
C THR A 170 25.75 3.98 -9.42
N PRO A 171 26.51 3.23 -8.61
CA PRO A 171 27.52 2.32 -9.11
C PRO A 171 26.91 1.25 -10.02
N THR A 172 27.65 0.89 -11.07
CA THR A 172 27.35 -0.29 -11.89
C THR A 172 28.40 -1.38 -11.63
N GLN A 173 28.01 -2.64 -11.78
CA GLN A 173 28.86 -3.79 -11.43
C GLN A 173 30.16 -3.85 -12.25
N TYR A 174 30.10 -3.48 -13.53
CA TYR A 174 31.26 -3.48 -14.43
C TYR A 174 31.66 -2.08 -14.91
N GLY A 175 31.21 -1.02 -14.22
CA GLY A 175 31.51 0.36 -14.59
C GLY A 175 33.01 0.68 -14.65
N ASP A 176 33.82 -0.04 -13.88
CA ASP A 176 35.28 0.09 -13.87
C ASP A 176 36.00 -0.77 -14.94
N ASP A 177 35.31 -1.72 -15.57
CA ASP A 177 35.83 -2.51 -16.70
C ASP A 177 35.54 -1.83 -18.04
N THR A 178 36.13 -0.65 -18.23
CA THR A 178 35.83 0.24 -19.36
C THR A 178 36.45 -0.19 -20.69
N ARG A 179 36.90 -1.45 -20.83
CA ARG A 179 37.72 -1.89 -21.97
C ARG A 179 36.99 -1.78 -23.31
N TYR A 180 35.66 -1.93 -23.30
CA TYR A 180 34.83 -1.96 -24.52
C TYR A 180 33.55 -1.11 -24.41
N VAL A 181 33.05 -0.91 -23.20
CA VAL A 181 31.84 -0.14 -22.91
C VAL A 181 32.09 0.69 -21.65
N THR A 182 31.66 1.95 -21.66
CA THR A 182 31.53 2.74 -20.43
C THR A 182 30.05 2.86 -20.09
N THR A 183 29.66 2.46 -18.88
CA THR A 183 28.28 2.57 -18.38
C THR A 183 28.22 3.62 -17.27
N LYS A 184 27.19 4.46 -17.30
CA LYS A 184 26.80 5.32 -16.18
C LYS A 184 25.32 5.13 -15.90
N ALA A 185 24.96 5.08 -14.63
CA ALA A 185 23.58 4.90 -14.21
C ALA A 185 23.19 5.93 -13.16
N TRP A 186 21.92 6.30 -13.15
CA TRP A 186 21.31 7.20 -12.19
C TRP A 186 20.00 6.59 -11.70
N ASN A 187 19.84 6.53 -10.39
CA ASN A 187 18.57 6.13 -9.79
C ASN A 187 17.74 7.37 -9.52
N TYR A 188 16.47 7.34 -9.93
CA TYR A 188 15.44 8.31 -9.59
C TYR A 188 14.49 7.68 -8.56
N TYR A 189 14.03 8.47 -7.60
CA TYR A 189 13.18 7.99 -6.51
C TYR A 189 11.89 8.79 -6.46
N LEU A 190 10.76 8.10 -6.60
CA LEU A 190 9.43 8.66 -6.34
C LEU A 190 9.07 8.42 -4.87
N SER A 191 8.97 9.50 -4.10
CA SER A 191 8.62 9.49 -2.68
C SER A 191 7.81 10.73 -2.32
N LEU A 192 7.11 10.75 -1.17
CA LEU A 192 6.44 11.96 -0.69
C LEU A 192 7.44 12.98 -0.13
N ASN A 193 7.13 14.27 -0.29
CA ASN A 193 7.84 15.39 0.36
C ASN A 193 7.55 15.51 1.86
N SER A 194 6.69 14.65 2.40
CA SER A 194 6.28 14.66 3.81
C SER A 194 7.26 13.90 4.69
N SER A 195 7.53 14.40 5.89
CA SER A 195 8.28 13.65 6.92
C SER A 195 7.42 12.61 7.65
N ASP A 196 6.11 12.87 7.72
CA ASP A 196 5.17 12.12 8.58
C ASP A 196 4.23 11.24 7.76
N ASN A 197 4.45 11.16 6.45
CA ASN A 197 3.68 10.33 5.52
C ASN A 197 4.61 9.82 4.43
N TYR A 198 4.36 8.62 3.93
CA TYR A 198 5.16 7.98 2.89
C TYR A 198 4.28 7.07 2.03
N PHE A 199 4.71 6.83 0.79
CA PHE A 199 4.10 5.83 -0.05
C PHE A 199 4.44 4.43 0.46
N VAL A 200 3.50 3.52 0.35
CA VAL A 200 3.58 2.17 0.93
C VAL A 200 3.15 1.08 -0.04
N THR A 201 2.48 1.46 -1.12
CA THR A 201 2.08 0.56 -2.19
C THR A 201 2.19 1.30 -3.50
N PHE A 202 2.69 0.62 -4.53
CA PHE A 202 2.80 1.12 -5.88
C PHE A 202 2.17 0.12 -6.87
N SER A 203 1.45 0.65 -7.84
CA SER A 203 1.03 -0.08 -9.02
C SER A 203 1.61 0.63 -10.23
N VAL A 204 2.33 -0.12 -11.05
CA VAL A 204 2.95 0.41 -12.26
C VAL A 204 2.38 -0.35 -13.45
N SER A 205 2.14 0.35 -14.55
CA SER A 205 1.78 -0.21 -15.85
C SER A 205 2.57 0.50 -16.94
N GLY A 206 2.59 -0.03 -18.17
CA GLY A 206 3.32 0.60 -19.28
C GLY A 206 4.83 0.35 -19.23
N TYR A 207 5.23 -0.89 -18.89
CA TYR A 207 6.61 -1.36 -18.96
C TYR A 207 6.63 -2.81 -19.45
N TRP A 208 7.80 -3.26 -19.90
CA TRP A 208 8.11 -4.64 -20.29
C TRP A 208 8.82 -5.36 -19.15
N SER A 209 8.58 -6.67 -18.99
CA SER A 209 9.32 -7.49 -18.02
C SER A 209 9.43 -8.93 -18.47
N ASP A 210 10.65 -9.32 -18.79
CA ASP A 210 11.11 -10.69 -19.05
C ASP A 210 12.48 -10.89 -18.40
N ASP A 211 13.01 -12.11 -18.46
CA ASP A 211 14.36 -12.44 -18.01
C ASP A 211 15.40 -11.46 -18.59
N GLY A 212 15.94 -10.62 -17.71
CA GLY A 212 16.95 -9.61 -17.99
C GLY A 212 16.47 -8.31 -18.64
N TYR A 213 15.16 -8.05 -18.67
CA TYR A 213 14.56 -6.76 -19.07
C TYR A 213 13.47 -6.32 -18.09
N GLU A 214 13.60 -6.72 -16.83
CA GLU A 214 12.62 -6.36 -15.81
C GLU A 214 12.45 -4.84 -15.73
N GLY A 215 11.21 -4.39 -15.79
CA GLY A 215 10.89 -2.98 -15.66
C GLY A 215 11.26 -2.08 -16.84
N PHE A 216 11.74 -2.65 -17.95
CA PHE A 216 12.18 -1.87 -19.11
C PHE A 216 11.03 -1.03 -19.67
N PHE A 217 11.23 0.27 -19.87
CA PHE A 217 10.18 1.11 -20.46
C PHE A 217 10.66 2.08 -21.53
N ALA A 218 11.96 2.35 -21.67
CA ALA A 218 12.43 3.18 -22.77
C ALA A 218 13.87 2.86 -23.18
N SER A 219 14.15 3.01 -24.47
CA SER A 219 15.50 3.07 -24.99
C SER A 219 15.63 3.94 -26.24
N ASP A 220 16.82 4.50 -26.42
CA ASP A 220 17.22 5.13 -27.68
C ASP A 220 18.72 4.90 -27.91
N ILE A 221 19.11 4.55 -29.13
CA ILE A 221 20.51 4.49 -29.54
C ILE A 221 20.81 5.64 -30.48
N LYS A 222 21.61 6.59 -29.98
CA LYS A 222 22.06 7.75 -30.76
C LYS A 222 23.54 7.63 -31.11
N PRO A 223 23.87 7.26 -32.36
CA PRO A 223 25.24 7.29 -32.82
C PRO A 223 25.77 8.73 -32.89
N ASP A 224 27.01 8.93 -32.46
CA ASP A 224 27.79 10.13 -32.77
C ASP A 224 28.97 9.77 -33.70
N ASN A 225 29.82 10.76 -34.03
CA ASN A 225 30.93 10.60 -34.96
C ASN A 225 32.01 9.58 -34.50
N ARG A 226 32.00 9.16 -33.23
CA ARG A 226 33.02 8.29 -32.63
C ARG A 226 32.43 7.10 -31.87
N HIS A 227 31.18 7.17 -31.44
CA HIS A 227 30.58 6.18 -30.56
C HIS A 227 29.13 5.86 -30.91
N LYS A 228 28.65 4.76 -30.34
CA LYS A 228 27.22 4.43 -30.29
C LYS A 228 26.76 4.60 -28.84
N ASN A 229 25.96 5.63 -28.58
CA ASN A 229 25.38 5.88 -27.27
C ASN A 229 24.07 5.10 -27.15
N PHE A 230 23.92 4.33 -26.09
CA PHE A 230 22.68 3.71 -25.67
C PHE A 230 22.15 4.46 -24.45
N TYR A 231 20.87 4.79 -24.50
CA TYR A 231 20.10 5.28 -23.37
C TYR A 231 19.04 4.24 -23.06
N GLY A 232 18.88 3.91 -21.78
CA GLY A 232 17.88 2.96 -21.29
C GLY A 232 17.21 3.47 -20.03
N ALA A 233 15.95 3.09 -19.84
CA ALA A 233 15.21 3.42 -18.63
C ALA A 233 14.38 2.24 -18.13
N TYR A 234 14.41 2.08 -16.81
CA TYR A 234 13.83 0.97 -16.07
C TYR A 234 13.06 1.49 -14.87
N VAL A 235 11.91 0.87 -14.57
CA VAL A 235 11.19 1.02 -13.30
C VAL A 235 11.34 -0.28 -12.51
N TRP A 236 11.44 -0.26 -11.18
CA TRP A 236 11.62 -1.48 -10.40
C TRP A 236 10.38 -1.81 -9.56
N PRO A 237 9.30 -2.33 -10.17
CA PRO A 237 7.95 -2.31 -9.59
C PRO A 237 7.66 -3.42 -8.58
N ARG A 238 8.59 -4.34 -8.30
CA ARG A 238 8.30 -5.52 -7.46
C ARG A 238 8.34 -5.21 -5.97
N GLU A 239 7.22 -5.41 -5.30
CA GLU A 239 7.11 -5.34 -3.85
C GLU A 239 7.34 -6.71 -3.18
N PRO A 240 7.88 -6.75 -1.93
CA PRO A 240 8.56 -5.65 -1.26
C PRO A 240 9.92 -5.38 -1.91
N HIS A 241 10.21 -4.11 -2.20
CA HIS A 241 11.39 -3.67 -2.95
C HIS A 241 12.71 -4.21 -2.38
N GLU A 242 12.83 -4.33 -1.05
CA GLU A 242 14.00 -4.94 -0.43
C GLU A 242 14.19 -6.41 -0.84
N SER A 243 13.21 -7.28 -0.59
CA SER A 243 13.41 -8.72 -0.78
C SER A 243 13.43 -9.13 -2.26
N ALA A 244 12.73 -8.38 -3.12
CA ALA A 244 12.49 -8.79 -4.50
C ALA A 244 13.75 -8.78 -5.38
N TYR A 245 14.76 -8.00 -4.99
CA TYR A 245 15.97 -7.76 -5.79
C TYR A 245 17.25 -8.25 -5.11
N TYR A 246 17.12 -9.14 -4.12
CA TYR A 246 18.26 -9.66 -3.38
C TYR A 246 19.10 -10.60 -4.25
N SER A 247 20.29 -10.14 -4.65
CA SER A 247 21.34 -10.97 -5.23
C SER A 247 22.52 -11.10 -4.26
N SER A 248 23.46 -12.02 -4.53
CA SER A 248 24.70 -12.13 -3.74
C SER A 248 25.50 -10.83 -3.66
N ASP A 249 25.22 -9.88 -4.56
CA ASP A 249 25.89 -8.58 -4.67
C ASP A 249 25.03 -7.41 -4.16
N GLY A 250 23.89 -7.69 -3.49
CA GLY A 250 22.95 -6.70 -2.94
C GLY A 250 21.71 -6.47 -3.82
N TYR A 251 20.98 -5.37 -3.55
CA TYR A 251 19.83 -4.93 -4.34
C TYR A 251 20.32 -4.44 -5.71
N ALA A 252 20.30 -5.29 -6.73
CA ALA A 252 20.82 -4.97 -8.06
C ALA A 252 19.82 -5.33 -9.15
N GLY A 253 19.74 -4.48 -10.17
CA GLY A 253 18.88 -4.68 -11.34
C GLY A 253 19.70 -4.65 -12.63
N GLN A 254 19.39 -5.53 -13.58
CA GLN A 254 20.07 -5.56 -14.86
C GLN A 254 19.61 -4.37 -15.72
N ILE A 255 20.53 -3.45 -16.01
CA ILE A 255 20.24 -2.19 -16.74
C ILE A 255 20.80 -2.18 -18.16
N VAL A 256 21.67 -3.13 -18.46
CA VAL A 256 22.17 -3.36 -19.82
C VAL A 256 22.14 -4.86 -20.04
N ASN A 257 21.32 -5.27 -21.00
CA ASN A 257 21.23 -6.65 -21.42
C ASN A 257 21.05 -6.67 -22.93
N PHE A 258 22.15 -6.70 -23.68
CA PHE A 258 22.04 -6.86 -25.11
C PHE A 258 22.09 -8.36 -25.45
N PRO A 259 21.14 -8.86 -26.26
CA PRO A 259 21.10 -10.27 -26.64
C PRO A 259 22.30 -10.63 -27.54
N VAL A 260 22.39 -11.94 -27.82
CA VAL A 260 23.44 -12.63 -28.59
C VAL A 260 24.18 -11.71 -29.58
N GLY A 261 25.50 -11.54 -29.38
CA GLY A 261 26.37 -10.80 -30.31
C GLY A 261 27.03 -9.55 -29.72
N ASN A 262 26.47 -8.95 -28.66
CA ASN A 262 27.11 -7.83 -27.96
C ASN A 262 27.99 -8.23 -26.78
N ASN A 263 27.82 -9.44 -26.22
CA ASN A 263 28.62 -10.00 -25.12
C ASN A 263 28.88 -9.02 -23.95
N TRP A 264 27.98 -8.05 -23.73
CA TRP A 264 28.09 -7.06 -22.66
C TRP A 264 26.76 -6.92 -21.95
N TRP A 265 26.84 -6.95 -20.62
CA TRP A 265 25.74 -6.76 -19.71
C TRP A 265 26.24 -6.01 -18.49
N ASP A 266 25.36 -5.26 -17.83
CA ASP A 266 25.71 -4.52 -16.63
C ASP A 266 24.50 -4.43 -15.69
N TYR A 267 24.80 -4.30 -14.41
CA TYR A 267 23.84 -4.20 -13.33
C TYR A 267 24.05 -2.89 -12.60
N ALA A 268 22.97 -2.20 -12.25
CA ALA A 268 23.01 -1.06 -11.35
C ALA A 268 22.62 -1.54 -9.94
N ARG A 269 23.26 -0.96 -8.93
CA ARG A 269 22.71 -1.02 -7.58
C ARG A 269 21.42 -0.20 -7.56
N ILE A 270 20.34 -0.81 -7.11
CA ILE A 270 19.01 -0.20 -6.96
C ILE A 270 18.64 -0.15 -5.49
N TYR A 271 17.64 0.65 -5.10
CA TYR A 271 17.19 0.73 -3.71
C TYR A 271 18.33 0.99 -2.70
N ASP A 272 19.20 1.94 -3.04
CA ASP A 272 20.40 2.32 -2.30
C ASP A 272 20.17 3.39 -1.23
N LEU A 273 18.93 3.89 -1.09
CA LEU A 273 18.52 4.76 0.01
C LEU A 273 17.89 3.95 1.16
N PRO A 274 17.99 4.44 2.41
CA PRO A 274 17.27 3.85 3.55
C PRO A 274 15.76 3.79 3.30
N TYR A 275 15.11 2.77 3.87
CA TYR A 275 13.66 2.54 3.79
C TYR A 275 13.15 2.33 2.35
N PRO A 276 13.67 1.32 1.62
CA PRO A 276 13.28 1.03 0.23
C PRO A 276 11.80 0.71 0.04
N GLU A 277 11.09 0.33 1.09
CA GLU A 277 9.64 0.15 1.09
C GLU A 277 8.86 1.47 0.91
N ARG A 278 9.51 2.63 1.04
CA ARG A 278 8.84 3.96 1.05
C ARG A 278 8.90 4.72 -0.28
N TYR A 279 9.59 4.18 -1.27
CA TYR A 279 9.79 4.84 -2.56
C TYR A 279 9.83 3.83 -3.69
N LEU A 280 9.42 4.28 -4.87
CA LEU A 280 9.58 3.53 -6.12
C LEU A 280 10.85 4.00 -6.82
N CYS A 281 11.74 3.06 -7.15
CA CYS A 281 12.99 3.36 -7.84
C CYS A 281 12.82 3.22 -9.36
N PHE A 282 13.47 4.13 -10.08
CA PHE A 282 13.69 4.06 -11.52
C PHE A 282 15.18 4.17 -11.77
N THR A 283 15.67 3.55 -12.83
CA THR A 283 17.07 3.71 -13.24
C THR A 283 17.13 4.19 -14.67
N TRP A 284 17.88 5.26 -14.86
CA TRP A 284 18.31 5.74 -16.15
C TRP A 284 19.75 5.32 -16.39
N VAL A 285 20.06 4.81 -17.58
CA VAL A 285 21.42 4.37 -17.94
C VAL A 285 21.85 5.03 -19.24
N HIS A 286 23.12 5.44 -19.27
CA HIS A 286 23.83 5.83 -20.47
C HIS A 286 25.05 4.93 -20.65
N ALA A 287 25.09 4.19 -21.74
CA ALA A 287 26.21 3.34 -22.10
C ALA A 287 26.82 3.75 -23.44
N THR A 288 28.15 3.78 -23.51
CA THR A 288 28.89 4.18 -24.72
C THR A 288 29.85 3.08 -25.12
N THR A 289 29.85 2.70 -26.40
CA THR A 289 30.82 1.75 -26.97
C THR A 289 31.55 2.35 -28.17
N GLY A 290 32.81 1.92 -28.37
CA GLY A 290 33.58 2.16 -29.59
C GLY A 290 33.60 0.93 -30.51
N GLY A 291 33.65 1.12 -31.83
CA GLY A 291 33.74 0.01 -32.81
C GLY A 291 32.41 -0.35 -33.49
N ASN A 292 32.16 -1.65 -33.72
CA ASN A 292 31.03 -2.18 -34.53
C ASN A 292 29.63 -1.88 -33.97
N GLY A 293 29.52 -1.22 -32.82
CA GLY A 293 28.27 -0.72 -32.26
C GLY A 293 27.44 -1.78 -31.54
N TRP A 294 26.28 -1.34 -31.05
CA TRP A 294 25.29 -2.23 -30.45
C TRP A 294 24.62 -3.07 -31.53
N HIS A 295 24.74 -4.39 -31.44
CA HIS A 295 23.96 -5.38 -32.19
C HIS A 295 22.70 -5.75 -31.39
N ILE A 296 21.51 -5.51 -31.94
CA ILE A 296 20.25 -5.86 -31.28
C ILE A 296 19.52 -6.95 -32.09
N PRO A 297 19.83 -8.24 -31.92
CA PRO A 297 19.03 -9.30 -32.52
C PRO A 297 17.98 -9.84 -31.53
N ASN A 298 16.71 -9.85 -31.94
CA ASN A 298 15.62 -10.61 -31.31
C ASN A 298 15.52 -10.52 -29.77
N GLY A 299 15.28 -9.31 -29.23
CA GLY A 299 14.76 -9.06 -27.88
C GLY A 299 13.53 -8.13 -27.95
N PRO A 300 13.00 -7.59 -26.83
CA PRO A 300 11.97 -6.54 -26.89
C PRO A 300 12.46 -5.31 -27.67
N LEU A 301 13.77 -5.07 -27.61
CA LEU A 301 14.48 -4.19 -28.52
C LEU A 301 14.61 -4.90 -29.88
N THR A 302 13.70 -4.63 -30.82
CA THR A 302 13.89 -5.02 -32.25
C THR A 302 14.18 -3.82 -33.13
N THR A 303 14.11 -2.63 -32.54
CA THR A 303 14.29 -1.33 -33.16
C THR A 303 15.32 -0.54 -32.34
N TRP A 304 15.92 0.47 -32.97
CA TRP A 304 16.90 1.36 -32.34
C TRP A 304 16.30 2.29 -31.27
N ARG A 305 14.98 2.23 -31.11
CA ARG A 305 14.17 3.16 -30.33
C ARG A 305 12.86 2.49 -29.95
N GLU A 306 12.60 2.41 -28.66
CA GLU A 306 11.38 1.83 -28.10
C GLU A 306 10.97 2.68 -26.90
N TYR A 307 9.71 3.11 -26.86
CA TYR A 307 9.19 3.94 -25.78
C TYR A 307 7.84 3.41 -25.30
N TYR A 308 7.77 3.18 -24.01
CA TYR A 308 6.56 3.05 -23.23
C TYR A 308 6.45 4.27 -22.32
N ASP A 309 5.22 4.61 -21.93
CA ASP A 309 4.96 5.70 -20.98
C ASP A 309 4.36 5.10 -19.69
N PRO A 310 5.21 4.73 -18.71
CA PRO A 310 4.74 4.14 -17.49
C PRO A 310 3.73 5.02 -16.77
N THR A 311 2.66 4.41 -16.30
CA THR A 311 1.71 5.04 -15.38
C THR A 311 1.89 4.42 -14.00
N ILE A 312 2.02 5.28 -13.00
CA ILE A 312 2.20 4.92 -11.59
C ILE A 312 0.98 5.36 -10.82
N THR A 313 0.42 4.43 -10.06
CA THR A 313 -0.50 4.73 -8.97
C THR A 313 0.22 4.43 -7.66
N ALA A 314 0.43 5.45 -6.82
CA ALA A 314 1.06 5.31 -5.52
C ALA A 314 0.03 5.56 -4.41
N TRP A 315 0.04 4.72 -3.39
CA TRP A 315 -0.80 4.90 -2.21
C TRP A 315 0.05 5.22 -0.99
N ASP A 316 -0.38 6.22 -0.24
CA ASP A 316 0.26 6.60 1.02
C ASP A 316 -0.15 5.68 2.17
N MET A 317 0.47 5.83 3.34
CA MET A 317 0.19 4.99 4.51
C MET A 317 -1.27 5.08 5.01
N TYR A 318 -2.04 6.06 4.54
CA TYR A 318 -3.45 6.23 4.82
C TYR A 318 -4.36 5.82 3.64
N GLY A 319 -3.79 5.28 2.56
CA GLY A 319 -4.52 4.87 1.35
C GLY A 319 -4.98 6.03 0.46
N ASN A 320 -4.49 7.25 0.66
CA ASN A 320 -4.66 8.34 -0.31
C ASN A 320 -3.79 8.06 -1.54
N ILE A 321 -4.21 8.57 -2.70
CA ILE A 321 -3.69 8.17 -4.00
C ILE A 321 -2.93 9.31 -4.68
N GLY A 322 -1.81 9.01 -5.33
CA GLY A 322 -1.18 9.84 -6.34
C GLY A 322 -1.09 9.10 -7.66
N GLU A 323 -1.41 9.75 -8.76
CA GLU A 323 -1.27 9.19 -10.10
C GLU A 323 -0.28 10.00 -10.91
N PHE A 324 0.76 9.32 -11.39
CA PHE A 324 1.88 9.93 -12.10
C PHE A 324 2.15 9.20 -13.40
N LYS A 325 2.84 9.87 -14.31
CA LYS A 325 3.35 9.27 -15.55
C LYS A 325 4.81 9.63 -15.78
N ILE A 326 5.48 8.77 -16.52
CA ILE A 326 6.85 8.99 -17.00
C ILE A 326 6.82 9.03 -18.52
N ALA A 327 7.43 10.06 -19.12
CA ALA A 327 7.58 10.13 -20.58
C ALA A 327 8.80 9.32 -21.03
N GLY A 328 8.60 8.23 -21.76
CA GLY A 328 9.70 7.42 -22.29
C GLY A 328 10.46 8.10 -23.43
N SER A 329 9.79 8.99 -24.16
CA SER A 329 10.35 9.67 -25.35
C SER A 329 11.52 10.62 -25.07
N GLY A 330 11.76 11.01 -23.81
CA GLY A 330 12.87 11.88 -23.38
C GLY A 330 14.10 11.13 -22.85
N VAL A 331 14.18 9.82 -23.06
CA VAL A 331 15.22 8.95 -22.44
C VAL A 331 16.65 9.34 -22.79
N ASP A 332 16.92 10.14 -23.82
CA ASP A 332 18.29 10.59 -24.11
C ASP A 332 18.76 11.74 -23.20
N ASP A 333 17.85 12.45 -22.55
CA ASP A 333 18.14 13.57 -21.64
C ASP A 333 17.85 13.24 -20.16
N GLY A 334 17.18 12.11 -19.88
CA GLY A 334 16.88 11.64 -18.53
C GLY A 334 15.49 11.04 -18.39
N ILE A 335 14.93 11.07 -17.18
CA ILE A 335 13.58 10.61 -16.89
C ILE A 335 12.80 11.71 -16.17
N GLU A 336 11.68 12.13 -16.76
CA GLU A 336 10.80 13.16 -16.20
C GLU A 336 9.49 12.56 -15.69
N LEU A 337 9.06 13.04 -14.52
CA LEU A 337 7.80 12.69 -13.86
C LEU A 337 6.78 13.78 -14.08
N ASP A 338 5.56 13.42 -14.46
CA ASP A 338 4.42 14.32 -14.60
C ASP A 338 3.19 13.82 -13.86
N ASP A 339 2.28 14.75 -13.55
CA ASP A 339 0.92 14.42 -13.15
C ASP A 339 0.19 13.73 -14.31
N ARG A 340 -0.68 12.76 -13.97
CA ARG A 340 -1.52 12.06 -14.96
C ARG A 340 -2.70 12.90 -15.42
#